data_AF-A0A2Z6NWI0-F1
#
_entry.id   AF-A0A2Z6NWI0-F1
#
_cell.length_a   1.000
_cell.length_b   1.000
_cell.length_c   1.000
_cell.angle_alpha   90.00
_cell.angle_beta   90.00
_cell.angle_gamma   90.00
#
_symmetry.space_group_name_H-M   'P 1'
#
loop_
_entity.id
_entity.type
_entity.pdbx_description
1 polymer ?
#
loop_
_entity_poly.entity_id
_entity_poly.type
_entity_poly.pdbx_seq_one_letter_code
_entity_poly.pdbx_strand_id
1 'polypeptide(L)'
;MQQPRRDAMGKETEILCRLIANHLHLAQFEPLRGVLLALRTRNRDLARHILQSIVARSGRFPNIAWSSSCSSPALLTYLSTLELLQLDDASSVWNFDSESLRLRAEFLLLVQHLIDLVLEEEENGGHNEMEMCRKVLDRVLEIGVKRLRIDDDEDAEVESSESFVEESELMSLRKLVLDRADVFDALCGNIEKQIGRWERDNSGLEEDVTVKVLFGIHKMTQVVHLDAIRGSIEGGDVEGAISHLRFLHFDYGLDQSEYRYASF
;
A
#
# COMPACT_ATOMS: atom_id res chain seq x y z
N MET A 1 11.60 44.98 28.71
CA MET A 1 11.57 44.08 27.54
C MET A 1 11.77 42.67 28.02
N GLN A 2 10.69 41.87 28.10
CA GLN A 2 10.79 40.44 28.38
C GLN A 2 11.07 39.74 27.04
N GLN A 3 12.18 39.01 26.97
CA GLN A 3 12.42 38.06 25.89
C GLN A 3 11.34 36.98 25.93
N PRO A 4 10.79 36.55 24.77
CA PRO A 4 9.89 35.42 24.74
C PRO A 4 10.69 34.18 25.18
N ARG A 5 10.19 33.45 26.18
CA ARG A 5 10.69 32.11 26.50
C ARG A 5 10.51 31.27 25.23
N ARG A 6 11.61 30.90 24.57
CA ARG A 6 11.60 29.70 23.73
C ARG A 6 11.16 28.59 24.66
N ASP A 7 10.03 27.95 24.35
CA ASP A 7 9.58 26.75 25.06
C ASP A 7 10.69 25.70 24.94
N ALA A 8 11.51 25.61 25.98
CA ALA A 8 12.55 24.59 26.05
C ALA A 8 11.82 23.25 26.13
N MET A 9 11.95 22.44 25.07
CA MET A 9 11.44 21.08 25.05
C MET A 9 11.91 20.37 26.31
N GLY A 10 10.97 19.86 27.11
CA GLY A 10 11.31 19.25 28.41
C GLY A 10 12.35 18.15 28.24
N LYS A 11 13.32 18.05 29.16
CA LYS A 11 14.42 17.07 29.10
C LYS A 11 13.94 15.63 28.87
N GLU A 12 12.79 15.26 29.44
CA GLU A 12 12.15 13.95 29.20
C GLU A 12 11.71 13.78 27.74
N THR A 13 11.07 14.80 27.15
CA THR A 13 10.66 14.79 25.74
C THR A 13 11.86 14.64 24.81
N GLU A 14 12.98 15.32 25.10
CA GLU A 14 14.22 15.18 24.33
C GLU A 14 14.77 13.75 24.37
N ILE A 15 14.76 13.12 25.54
CA ILE A 15 15.18 11.71 25.69
C ILE A 15 14.25 10.79 24.89
N LEU A 16 12.93 10.99 24.96
CA LEU A 16 11.96 10.20 24.21
C LEU A 16 12.16 10.34 22.70
N CYS A 17 12.40 11.55 22.19
CA CYS A 17 12.71 11.77 20.77
C CYS A 17 13.97 11.04 20.31
N ARG A 18 15.02 11.04 21.14
CA ARG A 18 16.26 10.28 20.84
C ARG A 18 16.04 8.78 20.84
N LEU A 19 15.22 8.26 21.76
CA LEU A 19 14.83 6.85 21.79
C LEU A 19 14.00 6.46 20.56
N ILE A 20 13.05 7.30 20.15
CA ILE A 20 12.28 7.14 18.91
C ILE A 20 13.21 7.02 17.71
N ALA A 21 14.15 7.98 17.55
CA ALA A 21 15.10 7.96 16.45
C ALA A 21 15.94 6.67 16.43
N ASN A 22 16.40 6.20 17.60
CA ASN A 22 17.16 4.96 17.71
C ASN A 22 16.33 3.73 17.34
N HIS A 23 15.11 3.60 17.85
CA HIS A 23 14.26 2.43 17.54
C HIS A 23 13.74 2.44 16.11
N LEU A 24 13.55 3.63 15.51
CA LEU A 24 13.27 3.79 14.08
C LEU A 24 14.48 3.35 13.25
N HIS A 25 15.69 3.79 13.60
CA HIS A 25 16.93 3.37 12.94
C HIS A 25 17.14 1.86 12.98
N LEU A 26 16.77 1.21 14.09
CA LEU A 26 16.91 -0.25 14.25
C LEU A 26 15.70 -1.05 13.74
N ALA A 27 14.69 -0.39 13.15
CA ALA A 27 13.43 -1.02 12.73
C ALA A 27 12.79 -1.90 13.83
N GLN A 28 12.81 -1.41 15.08
CA GLN A 28 12.25 -2.10 16.25
C GLN A 28 10.88 -1.53 16.58
N PHE A 29 9.84 -2.02 15.90
CA PHE A 29 8.52 -1.39 15.98
C PHE A 29 7.90 -1.43 17.38
N GLU A 30 7.91 -2.55 18.09
CA GLU A 30 7.29 -2.61 19.44
C GLU A 30 7.98 -1.69 20.47
N PRO A 31 9.33 -1.63 20.55
CA PRO A 31 10.01 -0.60 21.34
C PRO A 31 9.67 0.83 20.89
N LEU A 32 9.68 1.10 19.58
CA LEU A 32 9.30 2.40 19.03
C LEU A 32 7.89 2.81 19.48
N ARG A 33 6.92 1.89 19.36
CA ARG A 33 5.53 2.05 19.80
C ARG A 33 5.45 2.37 21.29
N GLY A 34 6.19 1.64 22.13
CA GLY A 34 6.26 1.92 23.57
C GLY A 34 6.73 3.35 23.89
N VAL A 35 7.76 3.83 23.18
CA VAL A 35 8.28 5.19 23.36
C VAL A 35 7.32 6.25 22.80
N LEU A 36 6.66 5.98 21.68
CA LEU A 36 5.61 6.85 21.11
C LEU A 36 4.42 6.98 22.05
N LEU A 37 3.99 5.88 22.69
CA LEU A 37 2.92 5.91 23.69
C LEU A 37 3.32 6.74 24.92
N ALA A 38 4.57 6.63 25.38
CA ALA A 38 5.09 7.47 26.45
C ALA A 38 5.12 8.95 26.03
N LEU A 39 5.62 9.24 24.83
CA LEU A 39 5.66 10.59 24.28
C LEU A 39 4.26 11.19 24.15
N ARG A 40 3.27 10.40 23.71
CA ARG A 40 1.87 10.83 23.58
C ARG A 40 1.29 11.38 24.89
N THR A 41 1.70 10.85 26.05
CA THR A 41 1.26 11.36 27.37
C THR A 41 1.90 12.69 27.76
N ARG A 42 3.05 13.03 27.16
CA ARG A 42 3.84 14.23 27.46
C ARG A 42 3.62 15.35 26.46
N ASN A 43 3.57 14.99 25.18
CA ASN A 43 3.38 15.88 24.06
C ASN A 43 2.65 15.12 22.94
N ARG A 44 1.31 15.15 22.99
CA ARG A 44 0.43 14.46 22.04
C ARG A 44 0.63 14.95 20.62
N ASP A 45 0.82 16.25 20.43
CA ASP A 45 1.00 16.86 19.12
C ASP A 45 2.33 16.43 18.48
N LEU A 46 3.41 16.38 19.27
CA LEU A 46 4.70 15.89 18.76
C LEU A 46 4.65 14.40 18.40
N ALA A 47 4.00 13.56 19.21
CA ALA A 47 3.79 12.16 18.87
C ALA A 47 2.98 12.00 17.58
N ARG A 48 1.93 12.82 17.40
CA ARG A 48 1.14 12.88 16.15
C ARG A 48 2.01 13.25 14.97
N HIS A 49 2.76 14.35 15.05
CA HIS A 49 3.61 14.82 13.96
C HIS A 49 4.66 13.77 13.56
N ILE A 50 5.30 13.11 14.53
CA ILE A 50 6.27 12.04 14.24
C ILE A 50 5.60 10.91 13.45
N LEU A 51 4.43 10.46 13.89
CA LEU A 51 3.68 9.41 13.19
C LEU A 51 3.22 9.86 11.80
N GLN A 52 2.72 11.09 11.67
CA GLN A 52 2.36 11.68 10.37
C GLN A 52 3.56 11.73 9.44
N SER A 53 4.74 12.13 9.92
CA SER A 53 5.97 12.14 9.12
C SER A 53 6.41 10.74 8.68
N ILE A 54 6.27 9.73 9.55
CA ILE A 54 6.58 8.34 9.17
C ILE A 54 5.65 7.87 8.05
N VAL A 55 4.36 8.12 8.19
CA VAL A 55 3.35 7.69 7.21
C VAL A 55 3.47 8.47 5.90
N ALA A 56 3.68 9.79 5.97
CA ALA A 56 3.83 10.64 4.79
C ALA A 56 5.04 10.23 3.93
N ARG A 57 6.11 9.78 4.58
CA ARG A 57 7.30 9.25 3.92
C ARG A 57 7.19 7.77 3.56
N SER A 58 6.04 7.13 3.76
CA SER A 58 5.85 5.69 3.55
C SER A 58 6.93 4.84 4.23
N GLY A 59 7.33 5.24 5.46
CA GLY A 59 8.37 4.55 6.22
C GLY A 59 9.78 4.63 5.59
N ARG A 60 9.97 5.39 4.50
CA ARG A 60 11.23 5.50 3.78
C ARG A 60 12.12 6.57 4.41
N PHE A 61 12.95 6.11 5.34
CA PHE A 61 14.02 6.92 5.92
C PHE A 61 15.39 6.36 5.53
N PRO A 62 16.38 7.23 5.29
CA PRO A 62 17.73 6.79 5.05
C PRO A 62 18.30 6.08 6.29
N ASN A 63 19.20 5.13 6.06
CA ASN A 63 19.95 4.44 7.10
C ASN A 63 19.09 3.64 8.10
N ILE A 64 17.91 3.12 7.74
CA ILE A 64 17.22 2.14 8.59
C ILE A 64 17.90 0.77 8.44
N ALA A 65 18.28 0.16 9.57
CA ALA A 65 18.68 -1.23 9.67
C ALA A 65 17.43 -2.11 9.83
N TRP A 66 16.80 -2.45 8.70
CA TRP A 66 15.60 -3.31 8.68
C TRP A 66 15.83 -4.61 9.46
N SER A 67 14.80 -5.03 10.19
CA SER A 67 14.89 -6.16 11.12
C SER A 67 13.70 -7.11 10.93
N SER A 68 13.77 -8.32 11.49
CA SER A 68 12.60 -9.23 11.47
C SER A 68 11.38 -8.68 12.22
N SER A 69 11.55 -7.70 13.11
CA SER A 69 10.44 -7.05 13.81
C SER A 69 9.70 -6.03 12.95
N CYS A 70 10.36 -5.52 11.90
CA CYS A 70 9.79 -4.62 10.91
C CYS A 70 10.66 -4.72 9.66
N SER A 71 10.27 -5.59 8.72
CA SER A 71 11.12 -6.02 7.61
C SER A 71 11.14 -5.05 6.44
N SER A 72 10.15 -4.16 6.33
CA SER A 72 10.01 -3.27 5.18
C SER A 72 9.45 -1.89 5.55
N PRO A 73 9.70 -0.88 4.69
CA PRO A 73 9.06 0.44 4.81
C PRO A 73 7.53 0.37 4.81
N ALA A 74 6.94 -0.51 3.99
CA ALA A 74 5.50 -0.68 3.90
C ALA A 74 4.90 -1.20 5.22
N LEU A 75 5.56 -2.15 5.89
CA LEU A 75 5.15 -2.63 7.20
C LEU A 75 5.26 -1.53 8.27
N LEU A 76 6.37 -0.78 8.27
CA LEU A 76 6.53 0.36 9.18
C LEU A 76 5.41 1.39 8.97
N THR A 77 5.10 1.71 7.72
CA THR A 77 4.01 2.63 7.35
C THR A 77 2.69 2.14 7.93
N TYR A 78 2.32 0.90 7.63
CA TYR A 78 1.04 0.35 8.07
C TYR A 78 0.90 0.35 9.60
N LEU A 79 1.91 -0.15 10.31
CA LEU A 79 1.89 -0.21 11.77
C LEU A 79 1.88 1.20 12.39
N SER A 80 2.65 2.15 11.84
CA SER A 80 2.59 3.56 12.25
C SER A 80 1.24 4.20 11.95
N THR A 81 0.59 3.87 10.83
CA THR A 81 -0.78 4.32 10.53
C THR A 81 -1.75 3.82 11.60
N LEU A 82 -1.68 2.55 12.03
CA LEU A 82 -2.55 2.03 13.09
C LEU A 82 -2.37 2.78 14.42
N GLU A 83 -1.15 3.16 14.78
CA GLU A 83 -0.89 3.97 15.97
C GLU A 83 -1.34 5.43 15.81
N LEU A 84 -1.17 6.00 14.61
CA LEU A 84 -1.61 7.36 14.27
C LEU A 84 -3.13 7.49 14.39
N LEU A 85 -3.88 6.50 13.91
CA LEU A 85 -5.35 6.48 13.93
C LEU A 85 -5.95 6.42 15.34
N GLN A 86 -5.14 6.17 16.38
CA GLN A 86 -5.57 6.28 17.79
C GLN A 86 -5.50 7.73 18.32
N LEU A 87 -4.99 8.68 17.53
CA LEU A 87 -4.92 10.10 17.86
C LEU A 87 -6.04 10.86 17.17
N ASP A 88 -6.53 11.91 17.84
CA ASP A 88 -7.44 12.87 17.22
C ASP A 88 -6.71 13.60 16.09
N ASP A 89 -7.42 13.97 15.03
CA ASP A 89 -6.88 14.68 13.87
C ASP A 89 -5.75 13.92 13.14
N ALA A 90 -5.77 12.57 13.23
CA ALA A 90 -4.77 11.68 12.63
C ALA A 90 -4.46 12.01 11.16
N SER A 91 -5.51 12.15 10.33
CA SER A 91 -5.39 12.38 8.90
C SER A 91 -5.43 13.86 8.49
N SER A 92 -5.36 14.80 9.45
CA SER A 92 -5.57 16.25 9.21
C SER A 92 -4.61 16.91 8.23
N VAL A 93 -3.41 16.34 8.06
CA VAL A 93 -2.40 16.83 7.10
C VAL A 93 -2.66 16.35 5.67
N TRP A 94 -3.61 15.43 5.49
CA TRP A 94 -4.07 14.97 4.18
C TRP A 94 -5.47 15.49 3.88
N ASN A 95 -5.83 15.52 2.60
CA ASN A 95 -7.17 15.90 2.12
C ASN A 95 -8.16 14.72 2.11
N PHE A 96 -7.87 13.63 2.83
CA PHE A 96 -8.72 12.43 2.89
C PHE A 96 -8.92 11.93 4.31
N ASP A 97 -9.97 11.13 4.51
CA ASP A 97 -10.37 10.64 5.83
C ASP A 97 -9.42 9.55 6.39
N SER A 98 -9.61 9.23 7.67
CA SER A 98 -8.83 8.22 8.39
C SER A 98 -8.92 6.82 7.79
N GLU A 99 -10.04 6.48 7.16
CA GLU A 99 -10.23 5.17 6.55
C GLU A 99 -9.51 5.09 5.19
N SER A 100 -9.53 6.16 4.40
CA SER A 100 -8.70 6.30 3.20
C SER A 100 -7.21 6.22 3.54
N LEU A 101 -6.77 6.86 4.64
CA LEU A 101 -5.39 6.72 5.12
C LEU A 101 -5.04 5.26 5.44
N ARG A 102 -5.91 4.56 6.16
CA ARG A 102 -5.75 3.14 6.49
C ARG A 102 -5.64 2.28 5.24
N LEU A 103 -6.55 2.46 4.29
CA LEU A 103 -6.61 1.69 3.05
C LEU A 103 -5.37 1.92 2.17
N ARG A 104 -4.88 3.17 2.06
CA ARG A 104 -3.65 3.50 1.31
C ARG A 104 -2.40 2.88 1.94
N ALA A 105 -2.31 2.85 3.28
CA ALA A 105 -1.21 2.17 3.97
C ALA A 105 -1.29 0.64 3.83
N GLU A 106 -2.48 0.07 3.93
CA GLU A 106 -2.74 -1.37 3.71
C GLU A 106 -2.42 -1.80 2.27
N PHE A 107 -2.72 -0.95 1.29
CA PHE A 107 -2.35 -1.17 -0.11
C PHE A 107 -0.84 -1.35 -0.27
N LEU A 108 -0.03 -0.48 0.34
CA LEU A 108 1.43 -0.63 0.31
C LEU A 108 1.90 -1.95 0.89
N LEU A 109 1.29 -2.39 2.00
CA LEU A 109 1.63 -3.65 2.64
C LEU A 109 1.30 -4.85 1.75
N LEU A 110 0.13 -4.85 1.10
CA LEU A 110 -0.28 -5.93 0.19
C LEU A 110 0.62 -6.01 -1.04
N VAL A 111 0.97 -4.87 -1.64
CA VAL A 111 1.90 -4.83 -2.79
C VAL A 111 3.31 -5.24 -2.37
N GLN A 112 3.81 -4.79 -1.22
CA GLN A 112 5.10 -5.23 -0.68
C GLN A 112 5.12 -6.75 -0.44
N HIS A 113 4.03 -7.31 0.08
CA HIS A 113 3.94 -8.75 0.28
C HIS A 113 4.05 -9.53 -1.04
N LEU A 114 3.43 -9.04 -2.12
CA LEU A 114 3.60 -9.61 -3.45
C LEU A 114 5.06 -9.50 -3.93
N ILE A 115 5.74 -8.37 -3.70
CA ILE A 115 7.16 -8.19 -4.03
C ILE A 115 8.04 -9.19 -3.26
N ASP A 116 7.78 -9.38 -1.97
CA ASP A 116 8.54 -10.31 -1.13
C ASP A 116 8.39 -11.76 -1.64
N LEU A 117 7.17 -12.17 -2.00
CA LEU A 117 6.91 -13.47 -2.63
C LEU A 117 7.64 -13.63 -3.97
N VAL A 118 7.76 -12.54 -4.73
CA VAL A 118 8.47 -12.53 -6.01
C VAL A 118 9.97 -12.75 -5.82
N LEU A 119 10.55 -12.07 -4.82
CA LEU A 119 11.95 -12.23 -4.44
C LEU A 119 12.26 -13.64 -3.94
N GLU A 120 11.38 -14.23 -3.14
CA GLU A 120 11.54 -15.62 -2.66
C GLU A 120 11.59 -16.62 -3.83
N GLU A 121 10.81 -16.43 -4.89
CA GLU A 121 10.85 -17.29 -6.08
C GLU A 121 12.08 -17.03 -6.96
N GLU A 122 12.57 -15.78 -7.03
CA GLU A 122 13.83 -15.44 -7.70
C GLU A 122 15.03 -16.14 -7.04
N GLU A 123 15.10 -16.13 -5.71
CA GLU A 123 16.13 -16.83 -4.93
C GLU A 123 16.09 -18.34 -5.17
N ASN A 124 14.92 -18.89 -5.48
CA ASN A 124 14.72 -20.31 -5.81
C ASN A 124 14.96 -20.65 -7.30
N GLY A 125 15.44 -19.71 -8.11
CA GLY A 125 15.93 -19.96 -9.48
C GLY A 125 15.02 -19.53 -10.63
N GLY A 126 13.95 -18.76 -10.38
CA GLY A 126 13.11 -18.17 -11.43
C GLY A 126 13.67 -16.82 -11.91
N HIS A 127 14.33 -16.73 -13.06
CA HIS A 127 15.20 -15.57 -13.35
C HIS A 127 14.73 -14.55 -14.40
N ASN A 128 13.71 -14.79 -15.24
CA ASN A 128 13.32 -13.82 -16.29
C ASN A 128 11.86 -13.35 -16.24
N GLU A 129 10.90 -14.24 -16.01
CA GLU A 129 9.48 -13.84 -15.84
C GLU A 129 9.27 -13.06 -14.54
N MET A 130 10.04 -13.41 -13.52
CA MET A 130 9.95 -12.85 -12.17
C MET A 130 10.48 -11.41 -12.10
N GLU A 131 11.55 -11.11 -12.84
CA GLU A 131 12.11 -9.77 -12.93
C GLU A 131 11.07 -8.76 -13.47
N MET A 132 10.28 -9.17 -14.47
CA MET A 132 9.23 -8.31 -15.01
C MET A 132 8.10 -8.09 -14.00
N CYS A 133 7.67 -9.16 -13.31
CA CYS A 133 6.66 -9.05 -12.25
C CYS A 133 7.12 -8.08 -11.15
N ARG A 134 8.37 -8.23 -10.71
CA ARG A 134 9.01 -7.35 -9.72
C ARG A 134 8.98 -5.89 -10.15
N LYS A 135 9.42 -5.58 -11.39
CA LYS A 135 9.42 -4.21 -11.92
C LYS A 135 8.02 -3.60 -11.98
N VAL A 136 7.01 -4.37 -12.37
CA VAL A 136 5.62 -3.90 -12.39
C VAL A 136 5.15 -3.60 -10.96
N LEU A 137 5.38 -4.50 -10.01
CA LEU A 137 4.97 -4.32 -8.62
C LEU A 137 5.73 -3.16 -7.93
N ASP A 138 7.02 -2.98 -8.20
CA ASP A 138 7.81 -1.85 -7.70
C ASP A 138 7.17 -0.52 -8.14
N ARG A 139 6.77 -0.39 -9.42
CA ARG A 139 6.08 0.82 -9.91
C ARG A 139 4.70 0.99 -9.28
N VAL A 140 3.93 -0.08 -9.11
CA VAL A 140 2.64 -0.04 -8.40
C VAL A 140 2.82 0.43 -6.95
N LEU A 141 3.88 -0.04 -6.27
CA LEU A 141 4.24 0.41 -4.92
C LEU A 141 4.59 1.90 -4.90
N GLU A 142 5.37 2.38 -5.87
CA GLU A 142 5.71 3.81 -5.99
C GLU A 142 4.48 4.70 -6.20
N ILE A 143 3.50 4.26 -6.99
CA ILE A 143 2.22 4.95 -7.11
C ILE A 143 1.55 5.06 -5.74
N GLY A 144 1.50 3.97 -4.96
CA GLY A 144 0.97 3.99 -3.60
C GLY A 144 1.71 4.96 -2.67
N VAL A 145 3.05 5.01 -2.76
CA VAL A 145 3.90 5.87 -1.93
C VAL A 145 3.60 7.34 -2.22
N LYS A 146 3.49 7.71 -3.50
CA LYS A 146 3.14 9.07 -3.92
C LYS A 146 1.80 9.54 -3.31
N ARG A 147 0.83 8.64 -3.14
CA ARG A 147 -0.49 8.95 -2.58
C ARG A 147 -0.51 9.19 -1.07
N LEU A 148 0.56 8.84 -0.36
CA LEU A 148 0.71 9.13 1.07
C LEU A 148 1.53 10.40 1.32
N ARG A 149 2.21 10.96 0.31
CA ARG A 149 2.96 12.22 0.47
C ARG A 149 2.02 13.38 0.82
N ILE A 150 2.57 14.38 1.50
CA ILE A 150 1.91 15.66 1.76
C ILE A 150 2.50 16.65 0.75
N ASP A 151 1.66 17.47 0.13
CA ASP A 151 2.02 18.31 -1.03
C ASP A 151 3.15 19.34 -0.76
N ASP A 152 3.45 19.66 0.52
CA ASP A 152 4.45 20.65 0.94
C ASP A 152 5.88 20.10 1.15
N ASP A 153 6.16 18.84 0.79
CA ASP A 153 7.49 18.24 0.95
C ASP A 153 8.47 18.76 -0.14
N GLU A 154 9.04 19.96 0.06
CA GLU A 154 9.98 20.65 -0.84
C GLU A 154 11.29 19.88 -1.11
N ASP A 155 11.58 18.82 -0.34
CA ASP A 155 12.76 17.96 -0.48
C ASP A 155 12.58 16.83 -1.53
N ALA A 156 11.44 16.78 -2.22
CA ALA A 156 11.22 15.80 -3.28
C ALA A 156 11.99 16.17 -4.55
N GLU A 157 13.11 15.50 -4.80
CA GLU A 157 13.71 15.42 -6.14
C GLU A 157 12.62 15.18 -7.18
N VAL A 158 12.73 15.92 -8.30
CA VAL A 158 11.82 15.88 -9.45
C VAL A 158 11.91 14.50 -10.11
N GLU A 159 11.28 13.49 -9.53
CA GLU A 159 11.26 12.14 -10.08
C GLU A 159 9.95 11.84 -10.82
N SER A 160 10.06 12.20 -12.10
CA SER A 160 9.76 11.40 -13.28
C SER A 160 8.34 10.89 -13.48
N SER A 161 7.84 11.23 -14.67
CA SER A 161 6.68 10.71 -15.39
C SER A 161 6.71 9.17 -15.65
N GLU A 162 7.56 8.40 -14.97
CA GLU A 162 7.84 6.97 -15.21
C GLU A 162 7.03 5.98 -14.36
N SER A 163 6.24 6.43 -13.37
CA SER A 163 5.44 5.50 -12.56
C SER A 163 4.12 5.10 -13.24
N PHE A 164 3.99 5.27 -14.55
CA PHE A 164 2.83 4.76 -15.29
C PHE A 164 2.98 3.25 -15.50
N VAL A 165 1.89 2.52 -15.28
CA VAL A 165 1.82 1.07 -15.51
C VAL A 165 0.73 0.82 -16.53
N GLU A 166 1.09 0.28 -17.68
CA GLU A 166 0.12 -0.07 -18.73
C GLU A 166 -0.64 -1.34 -18.38
N GLU A 167 -1.87 -1.46 -18.89
CA GLU A 167 -2.68 -2.68 -18.74
C GLU A 167 -1.98 -3.91 -19.34
N SER A 168 -1.25 -3.71 -20.44
CA SER A 168 -0.44 -4.75 -21.10
C SER A 168 0.69 -5.27 -20.19
N GLU A 169 1.30 -4.39 -19.39
CA GLU A 169 2.37 -4.73 -18.45
C GLU A 169 1.82 -5.45 -17.22
N LEU A 170 0.63 -5.07 -16.74
CA LEU A 170 -0.06 -5.78 -15.66
C LEU A 170 -0.24 -7.26 -16.00
N MET A 171 -0.55 -7.60 -17.26
CA MET A 171 -0.70 -9.00 -17.70
C MET A 171 0.57 -9.87 -17.56
N SER A 172 1.73 -9.27 -17.27
CA SER A 172 2.91 -10.04 -16.83
C SER A 172 2.70 -10.74 -15.49
N LEU A 173 1.84 -10.21 -14.62
CA LEU A 173 1.51 -10.76 -13.30
C LEU A 173 0.54 -11.94 -13.34
N ARG A 174 0.02 -12.34 -14.52
CA ARG A 174 -1.03 -13.36 -14.64
C ARG A 174 -0.74 -14.67 -13.89
N LYS A 175 0.53 -15.11 -13.90
CA LYS A 175 0.93 -16.34 -13.21
C LYS A 175 0.88 -16.13 -11.69
N LEU A 176 1.41 -15.00 -11.22
CA LEU A 176 1.39 -14.63 -9.81
C LEU A 176 -0.05 -14.46 -9.29
N VAL A 177 -0.97 -13.94 -10.11
CA VAL A 177 -2.41 -13.86 -9.78
C VAL A 177 -2.98 -15.25 -9.51
N LEU A 178 -2.67 -16.25 -10.34
CA LEU A 178 -3.14 -17.62 -10.13
C LEU A 178 -2.47 -18.28 -8.92
N ASP A 179 -1.15 -18.10 -8.77
CA ASP A 179 -0.36 -18.73 -7.71
C ASP A 179 -0.63 -18.11 -6.31
N ARG A 180 -1.13 -16.87 -6.26
CA ARG A 180 -1.40 -16.09 -5.04
C ARG A 180 -2.75 -15.39 -5.08
N ALA A 181 -3.77 -16.10 -5.57
CA ALA A 181 -5.13 -15.56 -5.77
C ALA A 181 -5.73 -14.91 -4.52
N ASP A 182 -5.53 -15.49 -3.34
CA ASP A 182 -6.07 -14.93 -2.08
C ASP A 182 -5.44 -13.55 -1.75
N VAL A 183 -4.17 -13.33 -2.09
CA VAL A 183 -3.50 -12.04 -1.88
C VAL A 183 -4.02 -10.99 -2.88
N PHE A 184 -4.23 -11.39 -4.13
CA PHE A 184 -4.84 -10.52 -5.14
C PHE A 184 -6.30 -10.20 -4.84
N ASP A 185 -7.07 -11.14 -4.29
CA ASP A 185 -8.45 -10.88 -3.83
C ASP A 185 -8.47 -9.86 -2.69
N ALA A 186 -7.57 -10.00 -1.70
CA ALA A 186 -7.42 -9.00 -0.64
C ALA A 186 -7.00 -7.62 -1.19
N LEU A 187 -6.07 -7.58 -2.16
CA LEU A 187 -5.66 -6.36 -2.85
C LEU A 187 -6.83 -5.73 -3.60
N CYS A 188 -7.59 -6.51 -4.36
CA CYS A 188 -8.74 -6.00 -5.10
C CYS A 188 -9.84 -5.50 -4.17
N GLY A 189 -10.13 -6.21 -3.08
CA GLY A 189 -11.09 -5.75 -2.07
C GLY A 189 -10.64 -4.48 -1.34
N ASN A 190 -9.34 -4.28 -1.17
CA ASN A 190 -8.79 -3.03 -0.66
C ASN A 190 -8.94 -1.90 -1.70
N ILE A 191 -8.58 -2.16 -2.97
CA ILE A 191 -8.70 -1.20 -4.09
C ILE A 191 -10.15 -0.75 -4.29
N GLU A 192 -11.10 -1.68 -4.27
CA GLU A 192 -12.53 -1.40 -4.42
C GLU A 192 -13.03 -0.37 -3.41
N LYS A 193 -12.64 -0.53 -2.14
CA LYS A 193 -12.99 0.42 -1.08
C LYS A 193 -12.36 1.79 -1.31
N GLN A 194 -11.22 1.87 -2.00
CA GLN A 194 -10.58 3.14 -2.33
C GLN A 194 -11.27 3.82 -3.52
N ILE A 195 -11.60 3.06 -4.57
CA ILE A 195 -12.29 3.57 -5.77
C ILE A 195 -13.69 4.07 -5.43
N GLY A 196 -14.51 3.27 -4.74
CA GLY A 196 -15.88 3.68 -4.39
C GLY A 196 -15.95 4.90 -3.45
N ARG A 197 -14.84 5.23 -2.77
CA ARG A 197 -14.69 6.50 -2.05
C ARG A 197 -14.28 7.64 -2.96
N TRP A 198 -13.31 7.42 -3.84
CA TRP A 198 -12.89 8.41 -4.83
C TRP A 198 -14.07 8.88 -5.71
N GLU A 199 -14.89 7.96 -6.21
CA GLU A 199 -16.05 8.27 -7.05
C GLU A 199 -17.09 9.14 -6.33
N ARG A 200 -17.29 8.90 -5.04
CA ARG A 200 -18.22 9.68 -4.20
C ARG A 200 -17.73 11.11 -3.99
N ASP A 201 -16.43 11.28 -3.83
CA ASP A 201 -15.82 12.55 -3.46
C ASP A 201 -15.47 13.41 -4.69
N ASN A 202 -15.27 12.79 -5.87
CA ASN A 202 -14.74 13.46 -7.08
C ASN A 202 -15.64 13.29 -8.32
N SER A 203 -16.94 13.10 -8.13
CA SER A 203 -17.90 12.93 -9.24
C SER A 203 -17.81 14.10 -10.24
N GLY A 204 -17.16 13.89 -11.38
CA GLY A 204 -16.99 14.89 -12.45
C GLY A 204 -15.57 15.40 -12.72
N LEU A 205 -14.54 14.88 -12.03
CA LEU A 205 -13.14 15.16 -12.35
C LEU A 205 -12.55 14.09 -13.28
N GLU A 206 -11.54 14.46 -14.08
CA GLU A 206 -10.81 13.50 -14.90
C GLU A 206 -10.15 12.43 -14.03
N GLU A 207 -10.19 11.20 -14.52
CA GLU A 207 -9.65 10.04 -13.83
C GLU A 207 -8.13 10.17 -13.67
N ASP A 208 -7.69 10.29 -12.43
CA ASP A 208 -6.27 10.31 -12.05
C ASP A 208 -5.57 9.06 -12.57
N VAL A 209 -4.34 9.22 -13.08
CA VAL A 209 -3.48 8.11 -13.55
C VAL A 209 -3.37 7.01 -12.51
N THR A 210 -3.34 7.40 -11.23
CA THR A 210 -3.38 6.48 -10.10
C THR A 210 -4.61 5.57 -10.15
N VAL A 211 -5.80 6.16 -10.34
CA VAL A 211 -7.08 5.46 -10.36
C VAL A 211 -7.14 4.48 -11.53
N LYS A 212 -6.59 4.86 -12.69
CA LYS A 212 -6.47 3.95 -13.85
C LYS A 212 -5.64 2.71 -13.56
N VAL A 213 -4.53 2.84 -12.83
CA VAL A 213 -3.72 1.66 -12.45
C VAL A 213 -4.47 0.77 -11.47
N LEU A 214 -5.21 1.36 -10.53
CA LEU A 214 -6.05 0.60 -9.59
C LEU A 214 -7.14 -0.20 -10.32
N PHE A 215 -7.87 0.43 -11.25
CA PHE A 215 -8.83 -0.26 -12.12
C PHE A 215 -8.15 -1.31 -13.02
N GLY A 216 -6.94 -1.02 -13.50
CA GLY A 216 -6.15 -1.98 -14.28
C GLY A 216 -5.86 -3.26 -13.50
N ILE A 217 -5.52 -3.16 -12.21
CA ILE A 217 -5.26 -4.33 -11.35
C ILE A 217 -6.52 -5.17 -11.17
N HIS A 218 -7.66 -4.52 -10.91
CA HIS A 218 -8.97 -5.16 -10.88
C HIS A 218 -9.25 -5.93 -12.16
N LYS A 219 -9.19 -5.23 -13.29
CA LYS A 219 -9.50 -5.77 -14.61
C LYS A 219 -8.60 -6.95 -14.96
N MET A 220 -7.28 -6.80 -14.78
CA MET A 220 -6.30 -7.86 -15.00
C MET A 220 -6.65 -9.10 -14.16
N THR A 221 -6.94 -8.93 -12.88
CA THR A 221 -7.27 -10.06 -11.98
C THR A 221 -8.51 -10.81 -12.45
N GLN A 222 -9.55 -10.08 -12.86
CA GLN A 222 -10.79 -10.67 -13.39
C GLN A 222 -10.54 -11.41 -14.71
N VAL A 223 -9.81 -10.82 -15.65
CA VAL A 223 -9.47 -11.45 -16.94
C VAL A 223 -8.70 -12.75 -16.73
N VAL A 224 -7.71 -12.76 -15.82
CA VAL A 224 -6.90 -13.95 -15.54
C VAL A 224 -7.74 -15.09 -14.98
N HIS A 225 -8.66 -14.82 -14.06
CA HIS A 225 -9.56 -15.85 -13.53
C HIS A 225 -10.58 -16.34 -14.56
N LEU A 226 -11.13 -15.45 -15.40
CA LEU A 226 -12.02 -15.84 -16.49
C LEU A 226 -11.31 -16.72 -17.53
N ASP A 227 -10.08 -16.38 -17.90
CA ASP A 227 -9.26 -17.17 -18.81
C ASP A 227 -8.95 -18.56 -18.24
N ALA A 228 -8.68 -18.65 -16.93
CA ALA A 228 -8.47 -19.92 -16.24
C ALA A 228 -9.75 -20.77 -16.22
N ILE A 229 -10.91 -20.18 -15.92
CA ILE A 229 -12.22 -20.87 -15.99
C ILE A 229 -12.46 -21.42 -17.39
N ARG A 230 -12.22 -20.61 -18.43
CA ARG A 230 -12.39 -21.04 -19.82
C ARG A 230 -11.49 -22.24 -20.14
N GLY A 231 -10.21 -22.18 -19.78
CA GLY A 231 -9.27 -23.28 -19.96
C GLY A 231 -9.70 -24.56 -19.23
N SER A 232 -10.19 -24.43 -17.99
CA SER A 232 -10.72 -25.57 -17.21
C SER A 232 -11.96 -26.19 -17.84
N ILE A 233 -12.92 -25.39 -18.32
CA ILE A 233 -14.13 -25.88 -19.01
C ILE A 233 -13.77 -26.60 -20.31
N GLU A 234 -12.90 -26.02 -21.13
CA GLU A 234 -12.42 -26.65 -22.37
C GLU A 234 -11.69 -27.98 -22.09
N GLY A 235 -10.97 -28.07 -20.97
CA GLY A 235 -10.31 -29.28 -20.50
C GLY A 235 -11.21 -30.29 -19.78
N GLY A 236 -12.49 -29.97 -19.53
CA GLY A 236 -13.42 -30.81 -18.76
C GLY A 236 -13.16 -30.86 -17.25
N ASP A 237 -12.35 -29.94 -16.71
CA ASP A 237 -12.03 -29.82 -15.29
C ASP A 237 -13.00 -28.86 -14.58
N VAL A 238 -14.16 -29.40 -14.19
CA VAL A 238 -15.22 -28.62 -13.53
C VAL A 238 -14.76 -28.08 -12.17
N GLU A 239 -13.99 -28.85 -11.40
CA GLU A 239 -13.50 -28.42 -10.09
C GLU A 239 -12.48 -27.28 -10.21
N GLY A 240 -11.58 -27.35 -11.20
CA GLY A 240 -10.69 -26.24 -11.54
C GLY A 240 -11.46 -24.96 -11.87
N ALA A 241 -12.49 -25.05 -12.70
CA ALA A 241 -13.35 -23.90 -13.03
C ALA A 241 -14.04 -23.33 -11.78
N ILE A 242 -14.62 -24.17 -10.92
CA ILE A 242 -15.28 -23.74 -9.68
C ILE A 242 -14.31 -23.03 -8.74
N SER A 243 -13.06 -23.50 -8.66
CA SER A 243 -12.04 -22.95 -7.75
C SER A 243 -11.72 -21.47 -8.02
N HIS A 244 -11.95 -21.00 -9.26
CA HIS A 244 -11.72 -19.63 -9.69
C HIS A 244 -12.95 -18.71 -9.57
N LEU A 245 -14.17 -19.26 -9.53
CA LEU A 245 -15.41 -18.47 -9.46
C LEU A 245 -15.46 -17.55 -8.23
N ARG A 246 -14.87 -17.98 -7.09
CA ARG A 246 -14.85 -17.20 -5.85
C ARG A 246 -14.09 -15.87 -5.96
N PHE A 247 -13.24 -15.72 -6.98
CA PHE A 247 -12.43 -14.51 -7.19
C PHE A 247 -13.05 -13.57 -8.24
N LEU A 248 -14.19 -13.94 -8.81
CA LEU A 248 -14.89 -13.09 -9.76
C LEU A 248 -15.80 -12.08 -9.04
N HIS A 249 -15.66 -10.81 -9.42
CA HIS A 249 -16.41 -9.70 -8.87
C HIS A 249 -16.93 -8.83 -10.02
N PHE A 250 -18.25 -8.80 -10.21
CA PHE A 250 -18.88 -8.15 -11.36
C PHE A 250 -18.67 -6.63 -11.41
N ASP A 251 -18.34 -6.02 -10.28
CA ASP A 251 -18.17 -4.57 -10.16
C ASP A 251 -16.75 -4.09 -10.53
N TYR A 252 -15.82 -5.00 -10.86
CA TYR A 252 -14.40 -4.69 -11.11
C TYR A 252 -14.08 -4.29 -12.56
N GLY A 253 -15.04 -3.69 -13.26
CA GLY A 253 -14.79 -2.97 -14.51
C GLY A 253 -14.75 -3.79 -15.81
N LEU A 254 -15.15 -5.08 -15.78
CA LEU A 254 -15.40 -5.83 -17.01
C LEU A 254 -16.87 -5.70 -17.44
N ASP A 255 -17.10 -5.63 -18.75
CA ASP A 255 -18.46 -5.60 -19.29
C ASP A 255 -19.19 -6.92 -18.97
N GLN A 256 -20.49 -6.83 -18.65
CA GLN A 256 -21.29 -8.01 -18.34
C GLN A 256 -21.25 -9.09 -19.43
N SER A 257 -21.03 -8.71 -20.70
CA SER A 257 -20.89 -9.65 -21.81
C SER A 257 -19.64 -10.52 -21.70
N GLU A 258 -18.57 -10.06 -21.07
CA GLU A 258 -17.36 -10.85 -20.84
C GLU A 258 -17.59 -11.97 -19.82
N TYR A 259 -18.50 -11.75 -18.86
CA TYR A 259 -18.89 -12.76 -17.87
C TYR A 259 -19.91 -13.79 -18.39
N ARG A 260 -20.61 -13.52 -19.51
CA ARG A 260 -21.71 -14.37 -20.01
C ARG A 260 -21.28 -15.75 -20.52
N TYR A 261 -19.98 -16.00 -20.64
CA TYR A 261 -19.48 -17.34 -20.98
C TYR A 261 -19.25 -18.23 -19.74
N ALA A 262 -19.32 -17.67 -18.53
CA ALA A 262 -19.32 -18.41 -17.27
C ALA A 262 -20.74 -18.79 -16.78
N SER A 263 -21.79 -18.37 -17.49
CA SER A 263 -23.16 -18.84 -17.27
C SER A 263 -23.32 -20.25 -17.85
N PHE A 264 -23.27 -21.24 -16.96
CA PHE A 264 -23.70 -22.62 -17.21
C PHE A 264 -25.22 -22.69 -17.49
#